data_AF-A0A0M3K946-F1
#
_entry.id   AF-A0A0M3K946-F1
#
_cell.length_a   1.000
_cell.length_b   1.000
_cell.length_c   1.000
_cell.angle_alpha   90.00
_cell.angle_beta   90.00
_cell.angle_gamma   90.00
#
_symmetry.space_group_name_H-M   'P 1'
#
loop_
_entity.id
_entity.type
_entity.pdbx_description
1 polymer ?
#
loop_
_entity_poly.entity_id
_entity_poly.type
_entity_poly.pdbx_seq_one_letter_code
_entity_poly.pdbx_strand_id
1 'polypeptide(L)'
;MVIPEYKKTDAISDKLVNVIRMNVDSGEYTRFLSDYASNMFEYDTIGLAGRIRWQNTMASMCESVLSRSDELNYLRNLNFTIGFVGSLDYCGVGIMRLLGIPNFILVTDAAMSEDVAFLLGVPGPLCYVPVVEENDLGTVMTLRERIHNVYM
;
A
#
# COMPACT_ATOMS: atom_id res chain seq x y z
N MET A 1 -4.60 2.82 -4.46
CA MET A 1 -3.42 3.43 -5.09
C MET A 1 -3.57 4.94 -4.96
N VAL A 2 -2.82 5.53 -4.03
CA VAL A 2 -2.71 7.00 -3.92
C VAL A 2 -1.60 7.41 -4.87
N ILE A 3 -1.98 7.84 -6.08
CA ILE A 3 -1.03 8.09 -7.15
C ILE A 3 -0.63 9.58 -7.12
N PRO A 4 0.59 9.92 -6.68
CA PRO A 4 1.01 11.30 -6.46
C PRO A 4 1.20 12.10 -7.77
N GLU A 5 1.35 11.44 -8.93
CA GLU A 5 1.56 12.14 -10.21
C GLU A 5 0.29 12.76 -10.82
N TYR A 6 -0.91 12.46 -10.29
CA TYR A 6 -2.11 13.08 -10.85
C TYR A 6 -2.18 14.57 -10.51
N LYS A 7 -1.83 15.40 -11.50
CA LYS A 7 -2.14 16.83 -11.50
C LYS A 7 -3.62 17.04 -11.22
N LYS A 8 -3.92 18.15 -10.55
CA LYS A 8 -5.28 18.69 -10.33
C LYS A 8 -5.99 18.78 -11.69
N THR A 9 -6.73 17.75 -12.06
CA THR A 9 -7.73 17.87 -13.13
C THR A 9 -8.95 18.47 -12.46
N ASP A 10 -9.63 19.40 -13.13
CA ASP A 10 -10.93 19.87 -12.68
C ASP A 10 -11.84 18.65 -12.44
N ALA A 11 -12.77 18.76 -11.49
CA ALA A 11 -13.68 17.67 -11.16
C ALA A 11 -14.37 17.19 -12.45
N ILE A 12 -13.92 16.05 -12.97
CA ILE A 12 -14.59 15.37 -14.09
C ILE A 12 -15.81 14.73 -13.45
N SER A 13 -16.88 15.52 -13.33
CA SER A 13 -18.21 15.02 -13.06
C SER A 13 -18.75 14.55 -14.41
N ASP A 14 -18.70 13.23 -14.62
CA ASP A 14 -19.50 12.60 -15.67
C ASP A 14 -20.83 12.14 -15.03
N LYS A 15 -21.85 11.81 -15.83
CA LYS A 15 -23.17 11.40 -15.34
C LYS A 15 -23.17 10.23 -14.35
N LEU A 16 -22.07 9.47 -14.30
CA LEU A 16 -21.95 8.22 -13.55
C LEU A 16 -20.95 8.29 -12.39
N VAL A 17 -20.03 9.26 -12.37
CA VAL A 17 -18.91 9.27 -11.42
C VAL A 17 -18.64 10.67 -10.89
N ASN A 18 -18.53 10.77 -9.56
CA ASN A 18 -18.01 11.93 -8.86
C ASN A 18 -16.58 11.65 -8.40
N VAL A 19 -15.61 12.38 -8.93
CA VAL A 19 -14.20 12.23 -8.57
C VAL A 19 -13.85 13.20 -7.45
N ILE A 20 -13.57 12.67 -6.26
CA ILE A 20 -13.04 13.43 -5.14
C ILE A 20 -11.54 13.12 -5.04
N ARG A 21 -10.69 14.14 -5.19
CA ARG A 21 -9.24 14.00 -5.06
C ARG A 21 -8.78 14.62 -3.76
N MET A 22 -8.14 13.82 -2.93
CA MET A 22 -7.44 14.28 -1.73
C MET A 22 -5.97 14.52 -2.09
N ASN A 23 -5.48 15.72 -1.85
CA ASN A 23 -4.09 16.05 -2.10
C ASN A 23 -3.25 15.58 -0.92
N VAL A 24 -2.24 14.76 -1.08
CA VAL A 24 -1.42 14.29 0.05
C VAL A 24 -0.02 14.84 -0.14
N ASP A 25 0.59 15.38 0.93
CA ASP A 25 2.01 15.70 0.87
C ASP A 25 2.78 14.38 0.68
N SER A 26 3.30 14.22 -0.52
CA SER A 26 3.91 13.00 -1.02
C SER A 26 5.33 13.29 -1.49
N GLY A 27 5.94 14.40 -1.04
CA GLY A 27 7.28 14.78 -1.48
C GLY A 27 8.33 13.70 -1.20
N GLU A 28 8.32 13.11 -0.01
CA GLU A 28 9.21 11.99 0.33
C GLU A 28 8.87 10.71 -0.43
N TYR A 29 7.57 10.39 -0.52
CA TYR A 29 7.08 9.23 -1.27
C TYR A 29 7.44 9.29 -2.76
N THR A 30 7.25 10.44 -3.39
CA THR A 30 7.59 10.68 -4.80
C THR A 30 9.09 10.60 -5.04
N ARG A 31 9.90 11.16 -4.13
CA ARG A 31 11.37 11.02 -4.20
C ARG A 31 11.80 9.57 -4.03
N PHE A 32 11.20 8.86 -3.09
CA PHE A 32 11.46 7.45 -2.87
C PHE A 32 11.11 6.64 -4.10
N LEU A 33 9.90 6.77 -4.65
CA LEU A 33 9.47 6.05 -5.84
C LEU A 33 10.34 6.39 -7.05
N SER A 34 10.73 7.65 -7.22
CA SER A 34 11.61 8.05 -8.31
C SER A 34 13.00 7.43 -8.20
N ASP A 35 13.56 7.37 -6.99
CA ASP A 35 14.86 6.75 -6.70
C ASP A 35 14.79 5.22 -6.83
N TYR A 36 13.67 4.63 -6.37
CA TYR A 36 13.38 3.22 -6.54
C TYR A 36 13.26 2.86 -8.02
N ALA A 37 12.44 3.59 -8.78
CA ALA A 37 12.22 3.35 -10.20
C ALA A 37 13.49 3.53 -11.04
N SER A 38 14.39 4.45 -10.67
CA SER A 38 15.68 4.60 -11.37
C SER A 38 16.60 3.41 -11.18
N ASN A 39 16.51 2.71 -10.04
CA ASN A 39 17.40 1.63 -9.66
C ASN A 39 16.73 0.24 -9.70
N MET A 40 15.45 0.17 -10.10
CA MET A 40 14.60 -1.03 -10.02
C MET A 40 15.16 -2.22 -10.80
N PHE A 41 15.93 -1.98 -11.86
CA PHE A 41 16.55 -3.02 -12.69
C PHE A 41 18.02 -3.28 -12.35
N GLU A 42 18.60 -2.57 -11.38
CA GLU A 42 20.00 -2.74 -10.97
C GLU A 42 20.18 -3.78 -9.86
N TYR A 43 19.14 -4.02 -9.06
CA TYR A 43 19.19 -4.92 -7.90
C TYR A 43 18.04 -5.92 -7.94
N ASP A 44 18.33 -7.19 -7.66
CA ASP A 44 17.31 -8.24 -7.57
C ASP A 44 16.46 -8.12 -6.28
N THR A 45 17.05 -7.57 -5.21
CA THR A 45 16.39 -7.37 -3.91
C THR A 45 16.87 -6.08 -3.25
N ILE A 46 16.00 -5.43 -2.46
CA ILE A 46 16.44 -4.32 -1.60
C ILE A 46 17.01 -4.84 -0.28
N GLY A 47 18.11 -4.25 0.15
CA GLY A 47 18.69 -4.54 1.46
C GLY A 47 17.84 -4.00 2.62
N LEU A 48 18.16 -4.42 3.84
CA LEU A 48 17.44 -4.05 5.06
C LEU A 48 17.24 -2.53 5.23
N ALA A 49 18.25 -1.72 4.90
CA ALA A 49 18.14 -0.26 4.96
C ALA A 49 17.10 0.30 3.97
N GLY A 50 17.04 -0.27 2.77
CA GLY A 50 16.01 0.04 1.76
C GLY A 50 14.63 -0.34 2.26
N ARG A 51 14.47 -1.51 2.87
CA ARG A 51 13.22 -1.98 3.47
C ARG A 51 12.73 -1.05 4.58
N ILE A 52 13.60 -0.70 5.52
CA ILE A 52 13.27 0.25 6.60
C ILE A 52 12.84 1.59 6.01
N ARG A 53 13.54 2.07 4.97
CA ARG A 53 13.16 3.31 4.29
C ARG A 53 11.79 3.21 3.63
N TRP A 54 11.49 2.11 2.91
CA TRP A 54 10.18 1.84 2.32
C TRP A 54 9.08 1.91 3.39
N GLN A 55 9.23 1.14 4.48
CA GLN A 55 8.26 1.08 5.58
C GLN A 55 7.99 2.48 6.18
N ASN A 56 9.05 3.26 6.45
CA ASN A 56 8.91 4.61 6.99
C ASN A 56 8.24 5.57 6.00
N THR A 57 8.58 5.49 4.71
CA THR A 57 7.97 6.31 3.67
C THR A 57 6.49 5.99 3.49
N MET A 58 6.11 4.71 3.51
CA MET A 58 4.71 4.30 3.48
C MET A 58 3.97 4.83 4.72
N ALA A 59 4.55 4.67 5.92
CA ALA A 59 3.96 5.18 7.16
C ALA A 59 3.73 6.71 7.12
N SER A 60 4.71 7.48 6.65
CA SER A 60 4.60 8.94 6.48
C SER A 60 3.47 9.33 5.51
N MET A 61 3.30 8.58 4.41
CA MET A 61 2.18 8.78 3.49
C MET A 61 0.83 8.53 4.19
N CYS A 62 0.76 7.47 5.01
CA CYS A 62 -0.43 7.15 5.81
C CYS A 62 -0.76 8.27 6.79
N GLU A 63 0.23 8.79 7.52
CA GLU A 63 0.06 9.92 8.44
C GLU A 63 -0.44 11.17 7.72
N SER A 64 0.11 11.46 6.54
CA SER A 64 -0.30 12.60 5.72
C SER A 64 -1.76 12.49 5.28
N VAL A 65 -2.24 11.29 4.93
CA VAL A 65 -3.66 11.04 4.66
C VAL A 65 -4.50 11.23 5.92
N LEU A 66 -4.09 10.63 7.04
CA LEU A 66 -4.85 10.67 8.30
C LEU A 66 -4.92 12.09 8.90
N SER A 67 -3.95 12.95 8.59
CA SER A 67 -3.96 14.37 8.99
C SER A 67 -5.15 15.15 8.42
N ARG A 68 -5.78 14.67 7.34
CA ARG A 68 -6.93 15.29 6.66
C ARG A 68 -8.26 14.81 7.23
N SER A 69 -8.41 14.91 8.54
CA SER A 69 -9.58 14.43 9.27
C SER A 69 -10.89 15.02 8.75
N ASP A 70 -10.93 16.29 8.37
CA ASP A 70 -12.14 16.95 7.84
C ASP A 70 -12.61 16.35 6.51
N GLU A 71 -11.68 16.07 5.58
CA GLU A 71 -11.98 15.42 4.30
C GLU A 71 -12.42 13.97 4.51
N LEU A 72 -11.74 13.25 5.40
CA LEU A 72 -12.11 11.87 5.76
C LEU A 72 -13.48 11.80 6.43
N ASN A 73 -13.83 12.77 7.29
CA ASN A 73 -15.15 12.87 7.90
C ASN A 73 -16.23 13.18 6.86
N TYR A 74 -15.94 14.05 5.89
CA TYR A 74 -16.84 14.27 4.75
C TYR A 74 -17.08 12.98 3.97
N LEU A 75 -16.03 12.24 3.62
CA LEU A 75 -16.14 10.96 2.92
C LEU A 75 -16.91 9.91 3.72
N ARG A 76 -16.70 9.84 5.04
CA ARG A 76 -17.43 8.96 5.94
C ARG A 76 -18.94 9.25 5.91
N ASN A 77 -19.32 10.53 5.88
CA ASN A 77 -20.71 10.96 5.83
C ASN A 77 -21.41 10.65 4.49
N LEU A 78 -20.67 10.29 3.44
CA LEU A 78 -21.25 9.84 2.17
C LEU A 78 -21.78 8.40 2.24
N ASN A 79 -21.45 7.64 3.29
CA ASN A 79 -21.98 6.28 3.55
C ASN A 79 -21.77 5.31 2.36
N PHE A 80 -20.54 5.21 1.87
CA PHE A 80 -20.20 4.25 0.81
C PHE A 80 -20.49 2.80 1.25
N THR A 81 -21.10 2.02 0.35
CA THR A 81 -21.44 0.61 0.60
C THR A 81 -20.28 -0.34 0.34
N ILE A 82 -19.42 0.00 -0.63
CA ILE A 82 -18.28 -0.80 -1.05
C ILE A 82 -17.08 0.10 -1.33
N GLY A 83 -15.88 -0.38 -0.96
CA GLY A 83 -14.61 0.28 -1.21
C GLY A 83 -13.71 -0.54 -2.12
N PHE A 84 -12.79 0.11 -2.82
CA PHE A 84 -11.71 -0.55 -3.55
C PHE A 84 -10.38 -0.04 -3.01
N VAL A 85 -9.47 -0.96 -2.70
CA VAL A 85 -8.16 -0.68 -2.11
C VAL A 85 -7.09 -1.30 -2.98
N GLY A 86 -5.99 -0.58 -3.23
CA GLY A 86 -4.82 -1.15 -3.89
C GLY A 86 -3.86 -1.81 -2.89
N SER A 87 -3.09 -2.81 -3.32
CA SER A 87 -2.07 -3.48 -2.50
C SER A 87 -0.84 -2.62 -2.18
N LEU A 88 -0.46 -1.68 -3.06
CA LEU A 88 0.76 -0.88 -2.88
C LEU A 88 0.70 0.15 -1.74
N ASP A 89 -0.49 0.52 -1.25
CA ASP A 89 -0.63 1.50 -0.18
C ASP A 89 -1.04 0.82 1.14
N TYR A 90 -0.18 0.86 2.15
CA TYR A 90 -0.42 0.18 3.43
C TYR A 90 -1.62 0.74 4.23
N CYS A 91 -2.00 2.01 4.03
CA CYS A 91 -3.14 2.59 4.75
C CYS A 91 -4.50 2.24 4.17
N GLY A 92 -4.59 1.73 2.94
CA GLY A 92 -5.88 1.64 2.24
C GLY A 92 -6.91 0.81 3.01
N VAL A 93 -6.50 -0.33 3.54
CA VAL A 93 -7.35 -1.22 4.37
C VAL A 93 -7.80 -0.51 5.65
N GLY A 94 -6.88 0.21 6.32
CA GLY A 94 -7.18 1.00 7.51
C GLY A 94 -8.15 2.16 7.25
N ILE A 95 -8.01 2.83 6.11
CA ILE A 95 -8.91 3.92 5.69
C ILE A 95 -10.32 3.39 5.46
N MET A 96 -10.50 2.24 4.82
CA MET A 96 -11.83 1.65 4.64
C MET A 96 -12.52 1.40 5.99
N ARG A 97 -11.76 0.88 6.96
CA ARG A 97 -12.24 0.69 8.33
C ARG A 97 -12.63 2.03 8.99
N LEU A 98 -11.81 3.07 8.82
CA LEU A 98 -12.06 4.41 9.37
C LEU A 98 -13.31 5.07 8.79
N LEU A 99 -13.53 4.92 7.48
CA LEU A 99 -14.71 5.42 6.77
C LEU A 99 -15.99 4.63 7.09
N GLY A 100 -15.88 3.53 7.85
CA GLY A 100 -17.02 2.69 8.21
C GLY A 100 -17.53 1.81 7.07
N ILE A 101 -16.69 1.53 6.07
CA ILE A 101 -17.04 0.70 4.92
C ILE A 101 -16.77 -0.77 5.28
N PRO A 102 -17.81 -1.61 5.43
CA PRO A 102 -17.64 -2.98 5.92
C PRO A 102 -17.12 -3.94 4.86
N ASN A 103 -17.42 -3.66 3.58
CA ASN A 103 -17.04 -4.51 2.45
C ASN A 103 -16.10 -3.73 1.54
N PHE A 104 -14.90 -4.24 1.33
CA PHE A 104 -13.99 -3.68 0.34
C PHE A 104 -13.34 -4.78 -0.48
N ILE A 105 -12.96 -4.41 -1.71
CA ILE A 105 -12.25 -5.28 -2.64
C ILE A 105 -10.79 -4.83 -2.64
N LEU A 106 -9.91 -5.73 -2.22
CA LEU A 106 -8.47 -5.56 -2.41
C LEU A 106 -8.13 -5.89 -3.87
N VAL A 107 -7.63 -4.89 -4.58
CA VAL A 107 -7.14 -4.99 -5.95
C VAL A 107 -5.62 -5.10 -5.89
N THR A 108 -5.12 -6.28 -6.22
CA THR A 108 -3.69 -6.59 -6.24
C THR A 108 -3.32 -7.22 -7.58
N ASP A 109 -2.15 -6.85 -8.09
CA ASP A 109 -1.50 -7.41 -9.27
C ASP A 109 -0.57 -8.58 -8.91
N ALA A 110 -0.01 -8.56 -7.70
CA ALA A 110 0.79 -9.63 -7.12
C ALA A 110 0.01 -10.44 -6.07
N ALA A 111 0.65 -11.46 -5.49
CA ALA A 111 0.13 -12.12 -4.30
C ALA A 111 -0.04 -11.09 -3.16
N MET A 112 -0.92 -11.39 -2.21
CA MET A 112 -1.18 -10.49 -1.09
C MET A 112 0.08 -10.32 -0.24
N SER A 113 0.50 -9.08 -0.05
CA SER A 113 1.64 -8.74 0.80
C SER A 113 1.39 -9.07 2.27
N GLU A 114 2.46 -9.26 3.02
CA GLU A 114 2.46 -9.75 4.39
C GLU A 114 1.78 -8.77 5.35
N ASP A 115 1.94 -7.47 5.11
CA ASP A 115 1.31 -6.40 5.87
C ASP A 115 -0.22 -6.43 5.72
N VAL A 116 -0.72 -6.60 4.49
CA VAL A 116 -2.16 -6.71 4.23
C VAL A 116 -2.71 -8.03 4.77
N ALA A 117 -1.97 -9.13 4.61
CA ALA A 117 -2.33 -10.42 5.18
C ALA A 117 -2.48 -10.34 6.70
N PHE A 118 -1.52 -9.68 7.37
CA PHE A 118 -1.54 -9.46 8.81
C PHE A 118 -2.74 -8.61 9.24
N LEU A 119 -3.01 -7.50 8.55
CA LEU A 119 -4.15 -6.62 8.85
C LEU A 119 -5.51 -7.32 8.67
N LEU A 120 -5.60 -8.24 7.71
CA LEU A 120 -6.80 -9.02 7.43
C LEU A 120 -6.92 -10.28 8.32
N GLY A 121 -5.91 -10.59 9.12
CA GLY A 121 -5.87 -11.81 9.93
C GLY A 121 -5.74 -13.09 9.08
N VAL A 122 -5.22 -12.97 7.86
CA VAL A 122 -4.98 -14.13 6.98
C VAL A 122 -3.65 -14.77 7.38
N PRO A 123 -3.62 -16.09 7.66
CA PRO A 123 -2.40 -16.76 8.07
C PRO A 123 -1.40 -16.86 6.91
N GLY A 124 -0.31 -16.10 7.00
CA GLY A 124 0.83 -16.17 6.09
C GLY A 124 2.13 -16.35 6.87
N PRO A 125 2.42 -17.54 7.41
CA PRO A 125 3.65 -17.75 8.17
C PRO A 125 4.86 -17.62 7.24
N LEU A 126 5.72 -16.63 7.49
CA LEU A 126 6.93 -16.37 6.71
C LEU A 126 7.90 -17.57 6.66
N CYS A 127 7.74 -18.56 7.54
CA CYS A 127 8.53 -19.79 7.45
C CYS A 127 8.03 -20.77 6.37
N TYR A 128 6.91 -20.51 5.68
CA TYR A 128 6.35 -21.33 4.60
C TYR A 128 5.89 -20.52 3.38
N VAL A 129 5.52 -19.26 3.57
CA VAL A 129 5.14 -18.35 2.49
C VAL A 129 6.29 -17.37 2.27
N PRO A 130 6.95 -17.39 1.09
CA PRO A 130 8.00 -16.43 0.79
C PRO A 130 7.40 -15.02 0.78
N VAL A 131 8.19 -14.04 1.24
CA VAL A 131 7.84 -12.62 1.09
C VAL A 131 7.53 -12.36 -0.39
N VAL A 132 6.38 -11.77 -0.71
CA VAL A 132 5.92 -11.63 -2.11
C VAL A 132 6.80 -10.66 -2.89
N GLU A 133 7.23 -9.58 -2.26
CA GLU A 133 8.02 -8.53 -2.89
C GLU A 133 9.52 -8.66 -2.55
N GLU A 134 10.36 -8.48 -3.56
CA GLU A 134 11.82 -8.34 -3.42
C GLU A 134 12.50 -9.53 -2.73
N ASN A 135 12.03 -10.72 -3.11
CA ASN A 135 12.49 -11.99 -2.59
C ASN A 135 12.94 -12.90 -3.73
N ASP A 136 14.16 -13.39 -3.64
CA ASP A 136 14.76 -14.31 -4.60
C ASP A 136 14.48 -15.79 -4.27
N LEU A 137 13.77 -16.05 -3.16
CA LEU A 137 13.40 -17.40 -2.74
C LEU A 137 12.16 -17.90 -3.48
N GLY A 138 12.23 -19.16 -3.90
CA GLY A 138 11.10 -19.86 -4.50
C GLY A 138 10.03 -20.30 -3.50
N THR A 139 8.94 -20.88 -4.01
CA THR A 139 7.85 -21.45 -3.18
C THR A 139 8.27 -22.66 -2.35
N VAL A 140 9.43 -23.25 -2.66
CA VAL A 140 10.03 -24.37 -1.92
C VAL A 140 11.33 -23.92 -1.30
N MET A 141 11.30 -23.69 0.01
CA MET A 141 12.45 -23.23 0.80
C MET A 141 12.99 -24.32 1.74
N THR A 142 14.31 -24.43 1.81
CA THR A 142 15.06 -25.17 2.83
C THR A 142 14.94 -24.50 4.21
N LEU A 143 15.34 -25.19 5.28
CA LEU A 143 15.29 -24.63 6.64
C LEU A 143 16.06 -23.31 6.78
N ARG A 144 17.21 -23.17 6.09
CA ARG A 144 18.01 -21.94 6.13
C ARG A 144 17.34 -20.80 5.38
N GLU A 145 16.79 -21.07 4.20
CA GLU A 145 16.05 -20.08 3.41
C GLU A 145 14.78 -19.62 4.12
N ARG A 146 14.11 -20.49 4.90
CA ARG A 146 12.97 -20.08 5.73
C ARG A 146 13.37 -19.12 6.84
N ILE A 147 14.54 -19.32 7.45
CA ILE A 147 15.08 -18.35 8.41
C ILE A 147 15.41 -17.04 7.67
N HIS A 148 15.97 -17.13 6.46
CA HIS A 148 16.21 -15.97 5.60
C HIS A 148 14.95 -15.16 5.32
N ASN A 149 13.89 -15.85 4.94
CA ASN A 149 12.61 -15.25 4.60
C ASN A 149 11.93 -14.53 5.76
N VAL A 150 12.19 -14.94 7.00
CA VAL A 150 11.60 -14.30 8.19
C VAL A 150 12.21 -12.92 8.47
N TYR A 151 13.46 -12.68 8.04
CA TYR A 151 14.13 -11.39 8.24
C TYR A 151 14.27 -10.53 6.98
N MET A 152 13.82 -11.04 5.82
CA MET A 152 13.51 -10.21 4.65
C MET A 152 12.21 -9.45 4.90
#